data_AF-A0A4R0H2G3-F1
#
_entry.id   AF-A0A4R0H2G3-F1
#
_cell.length_a   1.000
_cell.length_b   1.000
_cell.length_c   1.000
_cell.angle_alpha   90.00
_cell.angle_beta   90.00
_cell.angle_gamma   90.00
#
_symmetry.space_group_name_H-M   'P 1'
#
loop_
_entity.id
_entity.type
_entity.pdbx_description
1 polymer ?
#
loop_
_entity_poly.entity_id
_entity_poly.type
_entity_poly.pdbx_seq_one_letter_code
_entity_poly.pdbx_strand_id
1 'polypeptide(L)'
;MNRRRSPEPLLWMLFSSGGMVAALMVPILLFLFGVAFPIGLLSTPSHAHLYAVLHNPLTRLVLFGLCALALFHWAHRFRYTLYDGLQLKRYAVPIVILCYGGAVVGSVIAAGLLLTV
;
A
#
# COMPACT_ATOMS: atom_id res chain seq x y z
N MET A 1 -16.92 25.26 -24.05
CA MET A 1 -15.61 24.81 -23.52
C MET A 1 -15.82 23.53 -22.74
N ASN A 2 -15.41 22.37 -23.27
CA ASN A 2 -15.57 21.08 -22.60
C ASN A 2 -14.38 20.85 -21.66
N ARG A 3 -14.42 21.35 -20.42
CA ARG A 3 -13.36 21.11 -19.42
C ARG A 3 -13.43 19.64 -18.99
N ARG A 4 -12.46 18.83 -19.43
CA ARG A 4 -12.28 17.47 -18.88
C ARG A 4 -12.05 17.59 -17.37
N ARG A 5 -12.81 16.84 -16.58
CA ARG A 5 -12.63 16.80 -15.11
C ARG A 5 -11.30 16.13 -14.80
N SER A 6 -10.53 16.74 -13.91
CA SER A 6 -9.27 16.17 -13.43
C SER A 6 -9.57 14.97 -12.51
N PRO A 7 -8.84 13.85 -12.62
CA PRO A 7 -8.94 12.75 -11.67
C PRO A 7 -8.29 13.05 -10.31
N GLU A 8 -7.62 14.20 -10.15
CA GLU A 8 -6.84 14.54 -8.96
C GLU A 8 -7.59 14.37 -7.62
N PRO A 9 -8.88 14.75 -7.48
CA PRO A 9 -9.60 14.53 -6.23
C PRO A 9 -9.70 13.06 -5.81
N LEU A 10 -9.87 12.15 -6.79
CA LEU A 10 -9.91 10.71 -6.52
C LEU A 10 -8.54 10.19 -6.07
N LEU A 11 -7.47 10.65 -6.73
CA LEU A 11 -6.09 10.30 -6.38
C LEU A 11 -5.73 10.82 -4.98
N TRP A 12 -6.24 11.99 -4.60
CA TRP A 12 -6.06 12.56 -3.26
C TRP A 12 -6.80 11.77 -2.19
N MET A 13 -8.00 11.25 -2.48
CA MET A 13 -8.72 10.36 -1.55
C MET A 13 -7.94 9.07 -1.29
N LEU A 14 -7.41 8.43 -2.34
CA LEU A 14 -6.57 7.23 -2.20
C LEU A 14 -5.28 7.52 -1.44
N PHE A 15 -4.66 8.68 -1.72
CA PHE A 15 -3.48 9.15 -0.99
C PHE A 15 -3.76 9.35 0.50
N SER A 16 -4.84 10.04 0.85
CA SER A 16 -5.19 10.36 2.24
C SER A 16 -5.57 9.10 3.02
N SER A 17 -6.46 8.27 2.48
CA SER A 17 -6.88 7.01 3.10
C SER A 17 -5.71 6.04 3.26
N GLY A 18 -4.85 5.90 2.25
CA GLY A 18 -3.65 5.07 2.36
C GLY A 18 -2.62 5.58 3.34
N GLY A 19 -2.48 6.91 3.47
CA GLY A 19 -1.62 7.50 4.49
C GLY A 19 -2.10 7.17 5.90
N MET A 20 -3.42 7.30 6.14
CA MET A 20 -4.03 6.98 7.42
C MET A 20 -3.90 5.50 7.77
N VAL A 21 -4.26 4.60 6.86
CA VAL A 21 -4.18 3.15 7.07
C VAL A 21 -2.74 2.71 7.31
N ALA A 22 -1.79 3.20 6.51
CA ALA A 22 -0.38 2.88 6.69
C ALA A 22 0.16 3.41 8.03
N ALA A 23 -0.18 4.65 8.41
CA ALA A 23 0.28 5.25 9.66
C ALA A 23 -0.22 4.49 10.91
N LEU A 24 -1.40 3.88 10.84
CA LEU A 24 -1.95 3.09 11.95
C LEU A 24 -1.41 1.66 11.97
N MET A 25 -1.37 0.98 10.81
CA MET A 25 -1.13 -0.46 10.77
C MET A 25 0.34 -0.83 10.60
N VAL A 26 1.10 -0.09 9.79
CA VAL A 26 2.51 -0.44 9.51
C VAL A 26 3.36 -0.43 10.79
N PRO A 27 3.25 0.55 11.71
CA PRO A 27 4.00 0.52 12.96
C PRO A 27 3.70 -0.72 13.80
N ILE A 28 2.44 -1.16 13.86
CA ILE A 28 2.04 -2.36 14.60
C ILE A 28 2.69 -3.60 13.99
N LEU A 29 2.64 -3.74 12.66
CA LEU A 29 3.25 -4.89 11.96
C LEU A 29 4.78 -4.89 12.08
N LEU A 30 5.43 -3.73 11.95
CA LEU A 30 6.87 -3.59 12.14
C LEU A 30 7.28 -3.89 13.59
N PHE A 31 6.49 -3.44 14.56
CA PHE A 31 6.74 -3.77 15.96
C PHE A 31 6.62 -5.28 16.19
N LEU A 32 5.53 -5.92 15.77
CA LEU A 32 5.32 -7.35 16.01
C LEU A 32 6.38 -8.21 15.31
N PHE A 33 6.50 -8.07 13.98
CA PHE A 33 7.32 -8.97 13.15
C PHE A 33 8.77 -8.52 13.02
N GLY A 34 9.05 -7.22 13.16
CA GLY A 34 10.41 -6.67 13.07
C GLY A 34 11.13 -6.56 14.40
N VAL A 35 10.40 -6.52 15.53
CA VAL A 35 11.00 -6.30 16.87
C VAL A 35 10.55 -7.35 17.88
N ALA A 36 9.26 -7.41 18.22
CA ALA A 36 8.76 -8.13 19.38
C ALA A 36 8.96 -9.65 19.29
N PHE A 37 8.65 -10.28 18.16
CA PHE A 37 8.96 -11.71 17.96
C PHE A 37 10.47 -11.97 17.82
N PRO A 38 11.24 -11.23 16.98
CA PRO A 38 12.68 -11.46 16.83
C PRO A 38 13.50 -11.38 18.12
N ILE A 39 13.19 -10.46 19.04
CA ILE A 39 13.93 -10.30 20.29
C ILE A 39 13.40 -11.19 21.43
N GLY A 40 12.36 -11.98 21.18
CA GLY A 40 11.72 -12.84 22.19
C GLY A 40 10.86 -12.09 23.22
N LEU A 41 10.46 -10.84 22.94
CA LEU A 41 9.53 -10.10 23.78
C LEU A 41 8.13 -10.74 23.78
N LEU A 42 7.75 -11.34 22.65
CA LEU A 42 6.53 -12.14 22.49
C LEU A 42 6.89 -13.52 21.92
N SER A 43 6.08 -14.53 22.23
CA SER A 43 6.21 -15.85 21.61
C SER A 43 5.92 -15.77 20.11
N THR A 44 6.84 -16.32 19.31
CA THR A 44 6.69 -16.31 17.85
C THR A 44 5.51 -17.20 17.45
N PRO A 45 4.55 -16.70 16.65
CA PRO A 45 3.43 -17.51 16.21
C PRO A 45 3.90 -18.65 15.30
N SER A 46 3.31 -19.83 15.48
CA SER A 46 3.61 -20.97 14.61
C SER A 46 3.08 -20.74 13.19
N HIS A 47 3.68 -21.42 12.21
CA HIS A 47 3.18 -21.42 10.84
C HIS A 47 1.68 -21.77 10.75
N ALA A 48 1.25 -22.81 11.48
CA ALA A 48 -0.15 -23.24 11.50
C ALA A 48 -1.09 -22.14 12.03
N HIS A 49 -0.65 -21.39 13.05
CA HIS A 49 -1.43 -20.26 13.58
C HIS A 49 -1.55 -19.13 12.56
N LEU A 50 -0.45 -18.71 11.93
CA LEU A 50 -0.47 -17.66 10.90
C LEU A 50 -1.32 -18.08 9.69
N TYR A 51 -1.21 -19.34 9.27
CA TYR A 51 -2.01 -19.88 8.18
C TYR A 51 -3.52 -19.84 8.49
N ALA A 52 -3.91 -20.21 9.71
CA ALA A 52 -5.31 -20.11 10.16
C ALA A 52 -5.81 -18.66 10.19
N VAL A 53 -4.96 -17.71 10.61
CA VAL A 53 -5.27 -16.27 10.58
C VAL A 53 -5.49 -15.77 9.15
N LEU A 54 -4.67 -16.22 8.19
CA LEU A 54 -4.81 -15.87 6.77
C LEU A 54 -6.01 -16.53 6.09
N HIS A 55 -6.49 -17.68 6.57
CA HIS A 55 -7.72 -18.30 6.07
C HIS A 55 -8.98 -17.46 6.36
N ASN A 56 -8.93 -16.60 7.37
CA ASN A 56 -10.03 -15.71 7.69
C ASN A 56 -10.21 -14.67 6.54
N PRO A 57 -11.39 -14.61 5.89
CA PRO A 57 -11.63 -13.69 4.78
C PRO A 57 -11.54 -12.21 5.19
N LEU A 58 -11.88 -11.88 6.44
CA LEU A 58 -11.74 -10.53 6.96
C LEU A 58 -10.27 -10.11 7.04
N THR A 59 -9.40 -11.02 7.51
CA THR A 59 -7.95 -10.77 7.54
C THR A 59 -7.42 -10.51 6.14
N ARG A 60 -7.82 -11.33 5.15
CA ARG A 60 -7.41 -11.14 3.75
C ARG A 60 -7.88 -9.79 3.21
N LEU A 61 -9.12 -9.39 3.50
CA LEU A 61 -9.64 -8.09 3.08
C LEU A 61 -8.85 -6.93 3.70
N VAL A 62 -8.53 -7.02 5.00
CA VAL A 62 -7.74 -6.00 5.70
C VAL A 62 -6.33 -5.92 5.14
N LEU A 63 -5.66 -7.06 4.91
CA LEU A 63 -4.32 -7.09 4.32
C LEU A 63 -4.31 -6.56 2.88
N PHE A 64 -5.31 -6.92 2.07
CA PHE A 64 -5.46 -6.37 0.73
C PHE A 64 -5.64 -4.86 0.78
N GLY A 65 -6.53 -4.36 1.63
CA GLY A 65 -6.76 -2.93 1.83
C GLY A 65 -5.50 -2.19 2.26
N LEU A 66 -4.76 -2.73 3.24
CA LEU A 66 -3.48 -2.18 3.68
C LEU A 66 -2.47 -2.10 2.53
N CYS A 67 -2.25 -3.20 1.80
CA CYS A 67 -1.30 -3.24 0.70
C CYS A 67 -1.69 -2.27 -0.42
N ALA A 68 -2.92 -2.33 -0.92
CA ALA A 68 -3.37 -1.51 -2.03
C ALA A 68 -3.33 -0.01 -1.67
N LEU A 69 -3.88 0.36 -0.51
CA LEU A 69 -3.94 1.77 -0.11
C LEU A 69 -2.53 2.33 0.20
N ALA A 70 -1.64 1.55 0.83
CA ALA A 70 -0.25 1.96 1.04
C ALA A 70 0.49 2.18 -0.29
N LEU A 71 0.26 1.32 -1.30
CA LEU A 71 0.83 1.48 -2.64
C LEU A 71 0.32 2.76 -3.33
N PHE A 72 -0.97 3.07 -3.24
CA PHE A 72 -1.50 4.32 -3.80
C PHE A 72 -1.02 5.56 -3.05
N HIS A 73 -0.86 5.48 -1.72
CA HIS A 73 -0.25 6.53 -0.92
C HIS A 73 1.19 6.80 -1.37
N TRP A 74 2.01 5.74 -1.50
CA TRP A 74 3.36 5.83 -2.02
C TRP A 74 3.38 6.43 -3.43
N ALA A 75 2.57 5.92 -4.36
CA ALA A 75 2.55 6.37 -5.75
C ALA A 75 2.26 7.87 -5.86
N HIS A 76 1.30 8.37 -5.08
CA HIS A 76 0.97 9.79 -5.07
C HIS A 76 2.11 10.64 -4.50
N ARG A 77 2.69 10.27 -3.35
CA ARG A 77 3.82 11.02 -2.78
C ARG A 77 5.05 10.97 -3.69
N PHE A 78 5.41 9.78 -4.17
CA PHE A 78 6.61 9.56 -4.97
C PHE A 78 6.55 10.32 -6.29
N ARG A 79 5.37 10.39 -6.94
CA ARG A 79 5.17 11.28 -8.10
C ARG A 79 5.58 12.72 -7.80
N TYR A 80 5.09 13.29 -6.69
CA TYR A 80 5.40 14.67 -6.32
C TYR A 80 6.86 14.83 -5.86
N THR A 81 7.46 13.83 -5.22
CA THR A 81 8.90 13.80 -4.96
C THR A 81 9.71 13.89 -6.25
N LEU A 82 9.32 13.15 -7.30
CA LEU A 82 10.01 13.21 -8.59
C LEU A 82 9.74 14.55 -9.31
N TYR A 83 8.49 15.02 -9.30
CA TYR A 83 8.09 16.25 -9.98
C TYR A 83 8.71 17.50 -9.34
N ASP A 84 8.53 17.67 -8.04
CA ASP A 84 8.86 18.90 -7.33
C ASP A 84 10.15 18.76 -6.51
N GLY A 85 10.43 17.58 -5.96
CA GLY A 85 11.70 17.34 -5.25
C GLY A 85 12.87 17.28 -6.23
N LEU A 86 12.77 16.42 -7.25
CA LEU A 86 13.83 16.20 -8.24
C LEU A 86 13.65 17.00 -9.54
N GLN A 87 12.61 17.84 -9.63
CA GLN A 87 12.37 18.72 -10.79
C GLN A 87 12.21 17.98 -12.13
N LEU A 88 11.69 16.74 -12.11
CA LEU A 88 11.58 15.86 -13.28
C LEU A 88 10.24 16.00 -14.03
N LYS A 89 9.53 17.13 -13.91
CA LYS A 89 8.21 17.36 -14.54
C LYS A 89 8.18 17.11 -16.04
N ARG A 90 9.29 17.30 -16.75
CA ARG A 90 9.40 16.99 -18.19
C ARG A 90 9.12 15.51 -18.51
N TYR A 91 9.28 14.61 -17.53
CA TYR A 91 8.97 13.19 -17.62
C TYR A 91 7.61 12.84 -16.99
N ALA A 92 6.65 13.77 -17.02
CA ALA A 92 5.36 13.62 -16.35
C ALA A 92 4.62 12.30 -16.69
N VAL A 93 4.51 12.00 -17.98
CA VAL A 93 3.80 10.81 -18.47
C VAL A 93 4.42 9.50 -17.92
N PRO A 94 5.72 9.22 -18.13
CA PRO A 94 6.30 7.97 -17.61
C PRO A 94 6.28 7.92 -16.08
N ILE A 95 6.45 9.04 -15.37
CA ILE A 95 6.36 9.05 -13.91
C ILE A 95 4.97 8.65 -13.42
N VAL A 96 3.90 9.21 -14.00
CA VAL A 96 2.51 8.87 -13.66
C VAL A 96 2.23 7.40 -13.92
N ILE A 97 2.65 6.90 -15.09
CA ILE A 97 2.47 5.50 -15.48
C ILE A 97 3.20 4.57 -14.51
N LEU A 98 4.46 4.86 -14.18
CA LEU A 98 5.25 4.02 -13.27
C LEU A 98 4.71 4.04 -11.85
N CYS A 99 4.35 5.21 -11.31
CA CYS A 99 3.84 5.33 -9.95
C CYS A 99 2.47 4.64 -9.80
N TYR A 100 1.47 5.07 -10.57
CA TYR A 100 0.11 4.55 -10.42
C TYR A 100 -0.08 3.19 -11.08
N GLY A 101 0.60 2.91 -12.19
CA GLY A 101 0.64 1.59 -12.78
C GLY A 101 1.34 0.58 -11.87
N GLY A 102 2.43 0.97 -11.22
CA GLY A 102 3.08 0.17 -10.18
C GLY A 102 2.15 -0.13 -9.00
N ALA A 103 1.38 0.86 -8.54
CA ALA A 103 0.38 0.65 -7.49
C ALA A 103 -0.74 -0.32 -7.90
N VAL A 104 -1.22 -0.23 -9.15
CA VAL A 104 -2.23 -1.16 -9.69
C VAL A 104 -1.66 -2.58 -9.79
N VAL A 105 -0.49 -2.75 -10.40
CA VAL A 105 0.17 -4.06 -10.54
C VAL A 105 0.44 -4.69 -9.17
N GLY A 106 0.98 -3.92 -8.23
CA GLY A 106 1.21 -4.38 -6.87
C GLY A 106 -0.08 -4.77 -6.15
N SER A 107 -1.17 -4.03 -6.36
CA SER A 107 -2.49 -4.38 -5.81
C SER A 107 -3.04 -5.68 -6.40
N VAL A 108 -2.89 -5.91 -7.71
CA VAL A 108 -3.30 -7.16 -8.38
C VAL A 108 -2.49 -8.34 -7.86
N ILE A 109 -1.17 -8.19 -7.70
CA ILE A 109 -0.31 -9.22 -7.11
C ILE A 109 -0.74 -9.53 -5.67
N ALA A 110 -0.99 -8.50 -4.84
CA ALA A 110 -1.44 -8.67 -3.47
C ALA A 110 -2.78 -9.42 -3.41
N ALA A 111 -3.75 -9.05 -4.25
CA ALA A 111 -5.02 -9.75 -4.36
C ALA A 111 -4.82 -11.21 -4.78
N GLY A 112 -4.02 -11.46 -5.82
CA GLY A 112 -3.72 -12.81 -6.31
C GLY A 112 -3.12 -13.69 -5.22
N LEU A 113 -2.11 -13.20 -4.50
CA LEU A 113 -1.49 -13.94 -3.40
C LEU A 113 -2.48 -14.23 -2.27
N LEU A 114 -3.26 -13.24 -1.84
CA LEU A 114 -4.23 -13.41 -0.76
C LEU A 114 -5.38 -14.37 -1.12
N LEU A 115 -5.71 -14.50 -2.41
CA LEU A 115 -6.70 -15.46 -2.89
C LEU A 115 -6.15 -16.89 -3.01
N THR A 116 -4.82 -17.06 -3.06
CA THR A 116 -4.18 -18.39 -3.11
C THR A 116 -3.94 -19.02 -1.74
N VAL A 117 -4.09 -18.23 -0.67
CA VAL A 117 -4.06 -18.72 0.71
C VAL A 117 -5.43 -19.21 1.11
#